data_AF-A0A925BUE3-F1
#
_entry.id   AF-A0A925BUE3-F1
#
_cell.length_a   1.000
_cell.length_b   1.000
_cell.length_c   1.000
_cell.angle_alpha   90.00
_cell.angle_beta   90.00
_cell.angle_gamma   90.00
#
_symmetry.space_group_name_H-M   'P 1'
#
loop_
_entity.id
_entity.type
_entity.pdbx_description
1 polymer ?
#
loop_
_entity_poly.entity_id
_entity_poly.type
_entity_poly.pdbx_seq_one_letter_code
_entity_poly.pdbx_strand_id
1 'polypeptide(L)'
;MRIPLDYYRILGLPIQATADQLKQAHRDRTLQLPRREYSEAAIAARCQLLDEAYSVLSKPEQRQNYDASFLATAYDAELSQPELAQNGTIADPDTRSPSIEIQEKQLIGALLILQELGEYELVLKLGRPYLSSGNANLKDGRFGDPRIVLSDIVLTVALSCLELGREQWQQGQYENAAEALETGQELLLREGLFTSVRGEIQSDLYKLRPYRILELLALPDEDSIERQNGLRLLQDMLRERGGIDGASNDQSGLSIDDFLRFIQQLRGYLTAEEQQTLFEEEARRPSAVA
;
A
#
# COMPACT_ATOMS: atom_id res chain seq x y z
N MET A 1 13.38 -16.03 12.98
CA MET A 1 13.71 -14.81 12.23
C MET A 1 13.19 -13.60 12.98
N ARG A 2 13.75 -12.40 12.79
CA ARG A 2 13.37 -11.18 13.52
C ARG A 2 12.54 -10.25 12.64
N ILE A 3 11.48 -9.65 13.18
CA ILE A 3 10.58 -8.73 12.47
C ILE A 3 10.31 -7.47 13.32
N PRO A 4 10.19 -6.26 12.75
CA PRO A 4 9.92 -5.04 13.51
C PRO A 4 8.43 -4.98 13.88
N LEU A 5 8.12 -5.64 14.99
CA LEU A 5 6.80 -5.79 15.59
C LEU A 5 6.99 -6.04 17.08
N ASP A 6 5.96 -5.80 17.89
CA ASP A 6 5.95 -6.11 19.32
C ASP A 6 4.61 -6.70 19.76
N TYR A 7 4.59 -7.33 20.93
CA TYR A 7 3.41 -8.03 21.44
C TYR A 7 2.24 -7.09 21.75
N TYR A 8 2.51 -5.83 22.10
CA TYR A 8 1.45 -4.86 22.34
C TYR A 8 0.80 -4.43 21.02
N ARG A 9 1.62 -4.16 19.99
CA ARG A 9 1.15 -3.87 18.63
C ARG A 9 0.39 -5.03 17.99
N ILE A 10 0.85 -6.27 18.18
CA ILE A 10 0.11 -7.47 17.73
C ILE A 10 -1.32 -7.48 18.30
N LEU A 11 -1.48 -7.06 19.56
CA LEU A 11 -2.79 -6.96 20.21
C LEU A 11 -3.51 -5.61 19.99
N GLY A 12 -2.88 -4.65 19.32
CA GLY A 12 -3.43 -3.31 19.11
C GLY A 12 -3.59 -2.49 20.39
N LEU A 13 -2.69 -2.67 21.37
CA LEU A 13 -2.73 -2.05 22.68
C LEU A 13 -1.48 -1.22 22.98
N PRO A 14 -1.55 -0.22 23.86
CA PRO A 14 -0.37 0.43 24.40
C PRO A 14 0.27 -0.39 25.54
N ILE A 15 1.54 -0.13 25.84
CA ILE A 15 2.31 -0.83 26.91
C ILE A 15 1.65 -0.72 28.30
N GLN A 16 0.86 0.31 28.56
CA GLN A 16 0.15 0.53 29.83
C GLN A 16 -1.17 -0.28 29.96
N ALA A 17 -1.52 -1.11 28.97
CA ALA A 17 -2.81 -1.82 28.96
C ALA A 17 -3.01 -2.75 30.17
N THR A 18 -4.22 -2.82 30.70
CA THR A 18 -4.56 -3.69 31.84
C THR A 18 -4.73 -5.16 31.43
N ALA A 19 -4.74 -6.08 32.40
CA ALA A 19 -4.96 -7.51 32.14
C ALA A 19 -6.33 -7.78 31.45
N ASP A 20 -7.37 -7.03 31.84
CA ASP A 20 -8.69 -7.12 31.22
C ASP A 20 -8.68 -6.60 29.79
N GLN A 21 -7.96 -5.50 29.52
CA GLN A 21 -7.78 -4.99 28.16
C GLN A 21 -7.02 -5.98 27.28
N LEU A 22 -5.96 -6.62 27.79
CA LEU A 22 -5.23 -7.67 27.07
C LEU A 22 -6.16 -8.83 26.68
N LYS A 23 -6.96 -9.31 27.62
CA LYS A 23 -7.91 -10.41 27.39
C LYS A 23 -8.99 -10.02 26.37
N GLN A 24 -9.53 -8.81 26.49
CA GLN A 24 -10.57 -8.32 25.59
C GLN A 24 -10.01 -8.13 24.17
N ALA A 25 -8.85 -7.50 24.02
CA ALA A 25 -8.22 -7.28 22.71
C ALA A 25 -7.83 -8.58 22.02
N HIS A 26 -7.27 -9.55 22.76
CA HIS A 26 -6.99 -10.89 22.23
C HIS A 26 -8.25 -11.56 21.67
N ARG A 27 -9.35 -11.53 22.44
CA ARG A 27 -10.64 -12.08 22.02
C ARG A 27 -11.16 -11.38 20.76
N ASP A 28 -11.17 -10.05 20.76
CA ASP A 28 -11.73 -9.26 19.66
C ASP A 28 -10.92 -9.45 18.37
N ARG A 29 -9.58 -9.41 18.45
CA ARG A 29 -8.71 -9.63 17.27
C ARG A 29 -8.77 -11.06 16.74
N THR A 30 -9.00 -12.05 17.61
CA THR A 30 -9.19 -13.46 17.18
C THR A 30 -10.51 -13.64 16.44
N LEU A 31 -11.57 -12.91 16.83
CA LEU A 31 -12.86 -12.93 16.16
C LEU A 31 -12.88 -12.09 14.87
N GLN A 32 -12.02 -11.09 14.76
CA GLN A 32 -11.86 -10.30 13.56
C GLN A 32 -11.20 -11.12 12.45
N LEU A 33 -11.99 -11.46 11.43
CA LEU A 33 -11.51 -12.19 10.27
C LEU A 33 -10.83 -11.26 9.25
N PRO A 34 -9.68 -11.64 8.69
CA PRO A 34 -9.04 -10.94 7.56
C PRO A 34 -9.92 -10.95 6.30
N ARG A 35 -9.43 -10.31 5.23
CA ARG A 35 -10.05 -10.45 3.89
C ARG A 35 -10.18 -11.93 3.50
N ARG A 36 -11.29 -12.29 2.88
CA ARG A 36 -11.66 -13.69 2.56
C ARG A 36 -10.69 -14.39 1.59
N GLU A 37 -9.88 -13.62 0.88
CA GLU A 37 -8.89 -14.11 -0.07
C GLU A 37 -7.69 -14.77 0.61
N TYR A 38 -7.48 -14.52 1.92
CA TYR A 38 -6.41 -15.15 2.69
C TYR A 38 -6.64 -16.64 2.89
N SER A 39 -5.54 -17.40 2.86
CA SER A 39 -5.60 -18.83 3.16
C SER A 39 -5.82 -19.11 4.65
N GLU A 40 -6.30 -20.32 4.95
CA GLU A 40 -6.34 -20.82 6.33
C GLU A 40 -4.96 -20.87 6.99
N ALA A 41 -3.89 -21.01 6.21
CA ALA A 41 -2.52 -20.99 6.74
C ALA A 41 -2.13 -19.60 7.24
N ALA A 42 -2.48 -18.54 6.50
CA ALA A 42 -2.26 -17.17 6.93
C ALA A 42 -3.09 -16.82 8.16
N ILE A 43 -4.37 -17.22 8.18
CA ILE A 43 -5.26 -17.01 9.32
C ILE A 43 -4.73 -17.74 10.56
N ALA A 44 -4.32 -19.01 10.42
CA ALA A 44 -3.74 -19.78 11.52
C ALA A 44 -2.42 -19.18 12.03
N ALA A 45 -1.52 -18.73 11.13
CA ALA A 45 -0.27 -18.08 11.50
C ALA A 45 -0.52 -16.76 12.24
N ARG A 46 -1.50 -15.97 11.80
CA ARG A 46 -1.94 -14.74 12.49
C ARG A 46 -2.47 -15.06 13.90
N CYS A 47 -3.36 -16.05 14.03
CA CYS A 47 -3.88 -16.45 15.34
C CYS A 47 -2.79 -16.95 16.28
N GLN A 48 -1.81 -17.71 15.79
CA GLN A 48 -0.65 -18.14 16.59
C GLN A 48 0.12 -16.95 17.17
N LEU A 49 0.33 -15.89 16.38
CA LEU A 49 1.01 -14.68 16.87
C LEU A 49 0.18 -13.91 17.91
N LEU A 50 -1.15 -13.84 17.73
CA LEU A 50 -2.06 -13.26 18.73
C LEU A 50 -2.02 -14.04 20.05
N ASP A 51 -2.07 -15.37 19.98
CA ASP A 51 -2.00 -16.26 21.14
C ASP A 51 -0.66 -16.16 21.86
N GLU A 52 0.44 -16.07 21.10
CA GLU A 52 1.79 -15.90 21.63
C GLU A 52 1.94 -14.56 22.36
N ALA A 53 1.52 -13.46 21.72
CA ALA A 53 1.51 -12.13 22.33
C ALA A 53 0.70 -12.11 23.63
N TYR A 54 -0.51 -12.69 23.61
CA TYR A 54 -1.35 -12.76 24.80
C TYR A 54 -0.75 -13.65 25.89
N SER A 55 -0.18 -14.81 25.55
CA SER A 55 0.45 -15.71 26.52
C SER A 55 1.62 -15.04 27.27
N VAL A 56 2.43 -14.23 26.58
CA VAL A 56 3.53 -13.48 27.19
C VAL A 56 2.99 -12.35 28.05
N LEU A 57 2.09 -11.52 27.52
CA LEU A 57 1.64 -10.30 28.19
C LEU A 57 0.64 -10.56 29.33
N SER A 58 -0.09 -11.69 29.33
CA SER A 58 -1.05 -12.03 30.38
C SER A 58 -0.41 -12.49 31.70
N LYS A 59 0.85 -12.95 31.66
CA LYS A 59 1.58 -13.43 32.85
C LYS A 59 2.43 -12.30 33.43
N PRO A 60 2.22 -11.88 34.69
CA PRO A 60 2.91 -10.71 35.25
C PRO A 60 4.44 -10.76 35.15
N GLU A 61 5.05 -11.90 35.44
CA GLU A 61 6.51 -12.08 35.37
C GLU A 61 7.03 -12.03 33.93
N GLN A 62 6.35 -12.67 32.98
CA GLN A 62 6.76 -12.67 31.57
C GLN A 62 6.59 -11.28 30.95
N ARG A 63 5.48 -10.60 31.27
CA ARG A 63 5.24 -9.22 30.88
C ARG A 63 6.31 -8.29 31.43
N GLN A 64 6.65 -8.39 32.72
CA GLN A 64 7.68 -7.56 33.33
C GLN A 64 9.04 -7.77 32.66
N ASN A 65 9.43 -9.01 32.38
CA ASN A 65 10.67 -9.33 31.68
C ASN A 65 10.68 -8.79 30.24
N TYR A 66 9.55 -8.89 29.55
CA TYR A 66 9.37 -8.34 28.21
C TYR A 66 9.43 -6.81 28.20
N ASP A 67 8.74 -6.15 29.12
CA ASP A 67 8.73 -4.69 29.24
C ASP A 67 10.14 -4.15 29.55
N ALA A 68 10.91 -4.86 30.38
CA ALA A 68 12.29 -4.50 30.68
C ALA A 68 13.20 -4.56 29.44
N SER A 69 13.09 -5.62 28.62
CA SER A 69 13.89 -5.73 27.39
C SER A 69 13.44 -4.76 26.29
N PHE A 70 12.13 -4.53 26.20
CA PHE A 70 11.52 -3.55 25.30
C PHE A 70 12.02 -2.14 25.59
N LEU A 71 12.00 -1.71 26.87
CA LEU A 71 12.48 -0.39 27.28
C LEU A 71 13.99 -0.25 27.12
N ALA A 72 14.78 -1.29 27.45
CA ALA A 72 16.23 -1.25 27.24
C ALA A 72 16.60 -1.03 25.77
N THR A 73 15.88 -1.69 24.85
CA THR A 73 16.07 -1.52 23.41
C THR A 73 15.73 -0.10 22.94
N ALA A 74 14.67 0.50 23.49
CA ALA A 74 14.30 1.89 23.19
C ALA A 74 15.36 2.88 23.68
N TYR A 75 15.87 2.70 24.90
CA TYR A 75 16.94 3.54 25.45
C TYR A 75 18.26 3.43 24.68
N ASP A 76 18.67 2.23 24.27
CA ASP A 76 19.87 2.04 23.45
C ASP A 76 19.74 2.71 22.08
N ALA A 77 18.55 2.69 21.49
CA ALA A 77 18.25 3.39 20.25
C ALA A 77 18.32 4.92 20.39
N GLU A 78 17.91 5.46 21.55
CA GLU A 78 18.00 6.89 21.88
C GLU A 78 19.45 7.34 22.14
N LEU A 79 20.24 6.54 22.88
CA LEU A 79 21.64 6.84 23.22
C LEU A 79 22.61 6.72 22.03
N SER A 80 22.21 6.03 20.96
CA SER A 80 22.98 5.91 19.72
C SER A 80 23.00 7.19 18.87
N GLN A 81 22.63 8.35 19.42
CA GLN A 81 22.84 9.68 18.82
C GLN A 81 23.82 10.49 19.68
N PRO A 82 25.01 10.87 19.13
CA PRO A 82 25.04 12.10 18.31
C PRO A 82 26.17 12.22 17.25
N GLU A 83 26.49 11.25 16.37
CA GLU A 83 27.65 11.45 15.43
C GLU A 83 27.49 11.06 13.94
N LEU A 84 26.38 10.48 13.47
CA LEU A 84 26.30 10.02 12.06
C LEU A 84 25.57 10.95 11.07
N ALA A 85 25.29 12.20 11.44
CA ALA A 85 24.67 13.18 10.53
C ALA A 85 25.64 13.81 9.50
N GLN A 86 26.83 13.22 9.26
CA GLN A 86 27.82 13.77 8.30
C GLN A 86 28.12 12.88 7.08
N ASN A 87 27.60 11.66 7.00
CA ASN A 87 27.69 10.86 5.78
C ASN A 87 26.28 10.44 5.38
N GLY A 88 25.83 10.86 4.19
CA GLY A 88 24.48 10.70 3.64
C GLY A 88 23.97 9.27 3.43
N THR A 89 24.43 8.29 4.22
CA THR A 89 23.73 7.03 4.44
C THR A 89 22.60 7.28 5.43
N ILE A 90 21.38 7.40 4.91
CA ILE A 90 20.13 7.37 5.68
C ILE A 90 20.18 6.09 6.52
N ALA A 91 20.35 6.22 7.83
CA ALA A 91 20.17 5.09 8.74
C ALA A 91 18.73 4.59 8.55
N ASP A 92 18.59 3.30 8.22
CA ASP A 92 17.29 2.66 8.00
C ASP A 92 16.41 2.88 9.25
N PRO A 93 15.33 3.68 9.16
CA PRO A 93 14.50 4.05 10.32
C PRO A 93 13.93 2.82 11.03
N ASP A 94 13.82 1.68 10.34
CA ASP A 94 13.32 0.41 10.86
C ASP A 94 14.24 -0.25 11.90
N THR A 95 15.52 0.12 11.95
CA THR A 95 16.48 -0.45 12.93
C THR A 95 16.16 -0.02 14.37
N ARG A 96 15.28 0.97 14.56
CA ARG A 96 14.90 1.56 15.85
C ARG A 96 13.57 1.04 16.39
N SER A 97 12.84 0.28 15.58
CA SER A 97 11.54 -0.27 15.97
C SER A 97 11.72 -1.51 16.86
N PRO A 98 10.93 -1.64 17.95
CA PRO A 98 10.86 -2.87 18.70
C PRO A 98 10.62 -4.06 17.78
N SER A 99 11.22 -5.19 18.10
CA SER A 99 11.21 -6.37 17.25
C SER A 99 11.13 -7.65 18.06
N ILE A 100 10.44 -8.63 17.50
CA ILE A 100 10.27 -9.95 18.09
C ILE A 100 10.86 -11.03 17.19
N GLU A 101 11.20 -12.16 17.80
CA GLU A 101 11.54 -13.37 17.06
C GLU A 101 10.26 -14.13 16.71
N ILE A 102 10.14 -14.51 15.45
CA ILE A 102 9.07 -15.37 14.95
C ILE A 102 9.66 -16.59 14.25
N GLN A 103 8.90 -17.68 14.22
CA GLN A 103 9.19 -18.84 13.38
C GLN A 103 8.98 -18.47 11.91
N GLU A 104 9.74 -19.09 11.00
CA GLU A 104 9.62 -18.79 9.56
C GLU A 104 8.19 -19.04 9.05
N LYS A 105 7.54 -20.11 9.48
CA LYS A 105 6.12 -20.41 9.17
C LYS A 105 5.11 -19.33 9.62
N GLN A 106 5.49 -18.47 10.57
CA GLN A 106 4.63 -17.38 11.05
C GLN A 106 4.74 -16.12 10.17
N LEU A 107 5.64 -16.10 9.17
CA LEU A 107 5.90 -14.93 8.32
C LEU A 107 4.62 -14.36 7.68
N ILE A 108 3.79 -15.21 7.07
CA ILE A 108 2.55 -14.78 6.41
C ILE A 108 1.54 -14.19 7.41
N GLY A 109 1.50 -14.71 8.63
CA GLY A 109 0.70 -14.14 9.72
C GLY A 109 1.24 -12.79 10.20
N ALA A 110 2.56 -12.64 10.25
CA ALA A 110 3.20 -11.40 10.68
C ALA A 110 3.05 -10.28 9.63
N LEU A 111 3.23 -10.60 8.34
CA LEU A 111 2.96 -9.66 7.25
C LEU A 111 1.50 -9.21 7.25
N LEU A 112 0.57 -10.13 7.46
CA LEU A 112 -0.84 -9.82 7.60
C LEU A 112 -1.12 -8.87 8.78
N ILE A 113 -0.53 -9.12 9.95
CA ILE A 113 -0.67 -8.21 11.11
C ILE A 113 -0.11 -6.83 10.79
N LEU A 114 1.06 -6.74 10.14
CA LEU A 114 1.64 -5.46 9.74
C LEU A 114 0.71 -4.70 8.77
N GLN A 115 0.12 -5.39 7.81
CA GLN A 115 -0.86 -4.80 6.90
C GLN A 115 -2.10 -4.28 7.67
N GLU A 116 -2.62 -5.04 8.64
CA GLU A 116 -3.74 -4.60 9.49
C GLU A 116 -3.40 -3.40 10.39
N LEU A 117 -2.12 -3.21 10.71
CA LEU A 117 -1.62 -2.09 11.51
C LEU A 117 -1.32 -0.83 10.67
N GLY A 118 -1.49 -0.90 9.34
CA GLY A 118 -1.16 0.21 8.45
C GLY A 118 0.32 0.30 8.07
N GLU A 119 1.14 -0.71 8.41
CA GLU A 119 2.58 -0.72 8.15
C GLU A 119 2.90 -1.17 6.72
N TYR A 120 2.31 -0.49 5.73
CA TYR A 120 2.32 -0.93 4.33
C TYR A 120 3.72 -0.95 3.73
N GLU A 121 4.52 0.10 3.95
CA GLU A 121 5.89 0.17 3.44
C GLU A 121 6.77 -0.95 4.00
N LEU A 122 6.59 -1.27 5.30
CA LEU A 122 7.31 -2.36 5.94
C LEU A 122 6.88 -3.73 5.39
N VAL A 123 5.59 -3.93 5.10
CA VAL A 123 5.12 -5.12 4.38
C VAL A 123 5.80 -5.24 3.02
N LEU A 124 5.89 -4.15 2.25
CA LEU A 124 6.58 -4.16 0.95
C LEU A 124 8.05 -4.56 1.11
N LYS A 125 8.74 -3.97 2.09
CA LYS A 125 10.15 -4.25 2.38
C LYS A 125 10.40 -5.72 2.75
N LEU A 126 9.55 -6.28 3.60
CA LEU A 126 9.68 -7.66 4.08
C LEU A 126 9.16 -8.70 3.08
N GLY A 127 8.16 -8.37 2.27
CA GLY A 127 7.54 -9.27 1.30
C GLY A 127 8.30 -9.39 -0.02
N ARG A 128 8.85 -8.29 -0.54
CA ARG A 128 9.55 -8.24 -1.85
C ARG A 128 10.66 -9.29 -2.02
N PRO A 129 11.52 -9.59 -1.01
CA PRO A 129 12.56 -10.61 -1.13
C PRO A 129 12.04 -12.01 -1.51
N TYR A 130 10.77 -12.31 -1.24
CA TYR A 130 10.15 -13.60 -1.58
C TYR A 130 9.51 -13.62 -2.98
N LEU A 131 9.29 -12.45 -3.58
CA LEU A 131 8.67 -12.27 -4.90
C LEU A 131 9.72 -12.16 -6.03
N SER A 132 10.84 -11.47 -5.79
CA SER A 132 11.80 -11.11 -6.85
C SER A 132 12.56 -12.29 -7.46
N SER A 133 12.70 -13.42 -6.76
CA SER A 133 13.52 -14.57 -7.20
C SER A 133 12.70 -15.76 -7.73
N GLY A 134 11.49 -15.53 -8.25
CA GLY A 134 10.63 -16.60 -8.78
C GLY A 134 10.32 -17.69 -7.74
N ASN A 135 10.10 -17.25 -6.49
CA ASN A 135 9.78 -18.09 -5.34
C ASN A 135 10.90 -19.03 -4.90
N ALA A 136 12.12 -18.87 -5.42
CA ALA A 136 13.26 -19.72 -5.05
C ALA A 136 13.48 -19.78 -3.53
N ASN A 137 13.29 -18.65 -2.84
CA ASN A 137 13.41 -18.52 -1.39
C ASN A 137 12.34 -19.30 -0.60
N LEU A 138 11.26 -19.74 -1.25
CA LEU A 138 10.15 -20.49 -0.64
C LEU A 138 10.21 -21.99 -0.96
N LYS A 139 11.05 -22.44 -1.90
CA LYS A 139 11.04 -23.82 -2.42
C LYS A 139 11.49 -24.89 -1.41
N ASP A 140 12.24 -24.49 -0.38
CA ASP A 140 12.71 -25.37 0.68
C ASP A 140 11.63 -25.75 1.70
N GLY A 141 10.43 -25.15 1.62
CA GLY A 141 9.27 -25.52 2.42
C GLY A 141 9.31 -25.08 3.89
N ARG A 142 10.35 -24.35 4.31
CA ARG A 142 10.51 -23.90 5.71
C ARG A 142 9.42 -22.94 6.19
N PHE A 143 8.76 -22.26 5.25
CA PHE A 143 7.64 -21.35 5.50
C PHE A 143 6.27 -22.05 5.45
N GLY A 144 6.19 -23.31 5.00
CA GLY A 144 4.95 -24.02 4.71
C GLY A 144 4.84 -24.43 3.23
N ASP A 145 3.61 -24.69 2.75
CA ASP A 145 3.38 -24.97 1.33
C ASP A 145 3.78 -23.75 0.48
N PRO A 146 4.77 -23.87 -0.42
CA PRO A 146 5.31 -22.72 -1.13
C PRO A 146 4.28 -21.97 -2.00
N ARG A 147 3.25 -22.68 -2.50
CA ARG A 147 2.21 -22.05 -3.34
C ARG A 147 1.25 -21.23 -2.49
N ILE A 148 0.86 -21.77 -1.34
CA ILE A 148 -0.02 -21.07 -0.39
C ILE A 148 0.71 -19.85 0.17
N VAL A 149 1.94 -20.03 0.64
CA VAL A 149 2.76 -18.95 1.19
C VAL A 149 2.98 -17.85 0.17
N LEU A 150 3.31 -18.19 -1.07
CA LEU A 150 3.44 -17.19 -2.14
C LEU A 150 2.14 -16.42 -2.34
N SER A 151 1.01 -17.13 -2.46
CA SER A 151 -0.30 -16.53 -2.69
C SER A 151 -0.64 -15.53 -1.60
N ASP A 152 -0.40 -15.87 -0.33
CA ASP A 152 -0.63 -14.97 0.80
C ASP A 152 0.33 -13.77 0.80
N ILE A 153 1.62 -13.95 0.50
CA ILE A 153 2.58 -12.84 0.38
C ILE A 153 2.16 -11.88 -0.75
N VAL A 154 1.80 -12.42 -1.91
CA VAL A 154 1.31 -11.63 -3.06
C VAL A 154 0.07 -10.84 -2.67
N LEU A 155 -0.88 -11.48 -1.98
CA LEU A 155 -2.08 -10.81 -1.50
C LEU A 155 -1.76 -9.67 -0.53
N THR A 156 -0.94 -9.93 0.50
CA THR A 156 -0.61 -8.91 1.50
C THR A 156 0.14 -7.74 0.88
N VAL A 157 1.11 -8.00 0.00
CA VAL A 157 1.85 -6.95 -0.71
C VAL A 157 0.94 -6.13 -1.62
N ALA A 158 0.05 -6.77 -2.38
CA ALA A 158 -0.89 -6.06 -3.25
C ALA A 158 -1.92 -5.22 -2.47
N LEU A 159 -2.41 -5.74 -1.33
CA LEU A 159 -3.29 -4.98 -0.44
C LEU A 159 -2.57 -3.81 0.22
N SER A 160 -1.30 -3.96 0.61
CA SER A 160 -0.48 -2.86 1.10
C SER A 160 -0.26 -1.79 0.04
N CYS A 161 0.00 -2.16 -1.22
CA CYS A 161 0.03 -1.21 -2.34
C CYS A 161 -1.30 -0.47 -2.53
N LEU A 162 -2.42 -1.17 -2.43
CA LEU A 162 -3.76 -0.59 -2.54
C LEU A 162 -4.02 0.47 -1.45
N GLU A 163 -3.78 0.12 -0.19
CA GLU A 163 -4.05 1.05 0.92
C GLU A 163 -3.02 2.20 0.95
N LEU A 164 -1.75 1.94 0.63
CA LEU A 164 -0.74 3.00 0.50
C LEU A 164 -1.12 4.02 -0.58
N GLY A 165 -1.60 3.55 -1.74
CA GLY A 165 -2.08 4.42 -2.80
C GLY A 165 -3.28 5.27 -2.36
N ARG A 166 -4.19 4.70 -1.57
CA ARG A 166 -5.33 5.45 -1.00
C ARG A 166 -4.90 6.51 0.02
N GLU A 167 -3.92 6.21 0.87
CA GLU A 167 -3.37 7.19 1.82
C GLU A 167 -2.69 8.36 1.11
N GLN A 168 -1.85 8.06 0.11
CA GLN A 168 -1.19 9.09 -0.71
C GLN A 168 -2.19 9.94 -1.49
N TRP A 169 -3.26 9.31 -2.01
CA TRP A 169 -4.36 10.03 -2.64
C TRP A 169 -5.03 11.00 -1.65
N GLN A 170 -5.36 10.56 -0.44
CA GLN A 170 -5.94 11.44 0.59
C GLN A 170 -5.02 12.62 0.97
N GLN A 171 -3.70 12.44 0.85
CA GLN A 171 -2.69 13.48 1.08
C GLN A 171 -2.47 14.40 -0.13
N GLY A 172 -3.14 14.15 -1.27
CA GLY A 172 -3.00 14.95 -2.49
C GLY A 172 -1.74 14.65 -3.31
N GLN A 173 -1.06 13.54 -3.05
CA GLN A 173 0.10 13.06 -3.81
C GLN A 173 -0.37 12.03 -4.84
N TYR A 174 -0.97 12.50 -5.95
CA TYR A 174 -1.70 11.61 -6.87
C TYR A 174 -0.77 10.79 -7.76
N GLU A 175 0.41 11.30 -8.12
CA GLU A 175 1.41 10.52 -8.85
C GLU A 175 1.94 9.36 -8.01
N ASN A 176 2.37 9.64 -6.77
CA ASN A 176 2.81 8.60 -5.84
C ASN A 176 1.72 7.55 -5.61
N ALA A 177 0.47 8.01 -5.43
CA ALA A 177 -0.68 7.13 -5.28
C ALA A 177 -0.85 6.20 -6.49
N ALA A 178 -0.69 6.72 -7.70
CA ALA A 178 -0.77 5.92 -8.92
C ALA A 178 0.38 4.91 -9.01
N GLU A 179 1.62 5.30 -8.69
CA GLU A 179 2.77 4.39 -8.67
C GLU A 179 2.57 3.23 -7.70
N ALA A 180 2.05 3.51 -6.49
CA ALA A 180 1.76 2.48 -5.49
C ALA A 180 0.68 1.50 -6.00
N LEU A 181 -0.40 2.01 -6.58
CA LEU A 181 -1.48 1.21 -7.15
C LEU A 181 -1.01 0.38 -8.36
N GLU A 182 -0.28 0.99 -9.30
CA GLU A 182 0.29 0.32 -10.48
C GLU A 182 1.25 -0.81 -10.07
N THR A 183 2.09 -0.58 -9.05
CA THR A 183 2.97 -1.63 -8.49
C THR A 183 2.17 -2.84 -8.00
N GLY A 184 1.08 -2.62 -7.26
CA GLY A 184 0.20 -3.70 -6.80
C GLY A 184 -0.51 -4.41 -7.96
N GLN A 185 -0.96 -3.64 -8.95
CA GLN A 185 -1.64 -4.18 -10.13
C GLN A 185 -0.72 -5.06 -10.98
N GLU A 186 0.50 -4.60 -11.24
CA GLU A 186 1.51 -5.32 -12.02
C GLU A 186 1.88 -6.64 -11.32
N LEU A 187 2.04 -6.62 -10.00
CA LEU A 187 2.30 -7.83 -9.22
C LEU A 187 1.18 -8.85 -9.40
N LEU A 188 -0.09 -8.45 -9.23
CA LEU A 188 -1.23 -9.33 -9.39
C LEU A 188 -1.35 -9.88 -10.82
N LEU A 189 -1.04 -9.05 -11.82
CA LEU A 189 -1.03 -9.45 -13.22
C LEU A 189 0.07 -10.48 -13.50
N ARG A 190 1.29 -10.23 -13.01
CA ARG A 190 2.46 -11.10 -13.21
C ARG A 190 2.26 -12.49 -12.62
N GLU A 191 1.70 -12.56 -11.40
CA GLU A 191 1.45 -13.84 -10.73
C GLU A 191 0.13 -14.50 -11.18
N GLY A 192 -0.75 -13.76 -11.86
CA GLY A 192 -2.05 -14.26 -12.33
C GLY A 192 -3.04 -14.54 -11.19
N LEU A 193 -2.94 -13.82 -10.08
CA LEU A 193 -3.74 -14.04 -8.86
C LEU A 193 -4.71 -12.88 -8.57
N PHE A 194 -5.73 -13.17 -7.76
CA PHE A 194 -6.67 -12.19 -7.16
C PHE A 194 -7.26 -11.16 -8.13
N THR A 195 -7.95 -11.63 -9.17
CA THR A 195 -8.58 -10.75 -10.20
C THR A 195 -9.56 -9.73 -9.61
N SER A 196 -10.25 -10.06 -8.51
CA SER A 196 -11.12 -9.13 -7.79
C SER A 196 -10.34 -7.95 -7.21
N VAL A 197 -9.23 -8.20 -6.52
CA VAL A 197 -8.35 -7.17 -5.95
C VAL A 197 -7.72 -6.34 -7.06
N ARG A 198 -7.31 -6.97 -8.17
CA ARG A 198 -6.81 -6.24 -9.35
C ARG A 198 -7.87 -5.30 -9.93
N GLY A 199 -9.14 -5.72 -9.94
CA GLY A 199 -10.26 -4.89 -10.35
C GLY A 199 -10.53 -3.71 -9.40
N GLU A 200 -10.35 -3.90 -8.09
CA GLU A 200 -10.42 -2.85 -7.08
C GLU A 200 -9.34 -1.78 -7.33
N ILE A 201 -8.08 -2.21 -7.47
CA ILE A 201 -6.95 -1.32 -7.79
C ILE A 201 -7.20 -0.58 -9.10
N GLN A 202 -7.66 -1.28 -10.15
CA GLN A 202 -7.97 -0.66 -11.44
C GLN A 202 -9.06 0.41 -11.34
N SER A 203 -10.12 0.16 -10.57
CA SER A 203 -11.18 1.15 -10.30
C SER A 203 -10.60 2.40 -9.63
N ASP A 204 -9.71 2.22 -8.66
CA ASP A 204 -9.10 3.36 -7.95
C ASP A 204 -8.16 4.15 -8.88
N LEU A 205 -7.38 3.48 -9.74
CA LEU A 205 -6.57 4.13 -10.78
C LEU A 205 -7.42 4.97 -11.76
N TYR A 206 -8.58 4.46 -12.19
CA TYR A 206 -9.47 5.23 -13.07
C TYR A 206 -10.00 6.49 -12.39
N LYS A 207 -10.45 6.37 -11.12
CA LYS A 207 -10.97 7.52 -10.37
C LYS A 207 -9.87 8.53 -10.00
N LEU A 208 -8.63 8.07 -9.82
CA LEU A 208 -7.46 8.89 -9.53
C LEU A 208 -6.98 9.68 -10.76
N ARG A 209 -7.22 9.14 -11.97
CA ARG A 209 -6.71 9.67 -13.24
C ARG A 209 -6.91 11.19 -13.43
N PRO A 210 -8.08 11.80 -13.19
CA PRO A 210 -8.25 13.25 -13.39
C PRO A 210 -7.33 14.08 -12.49
N TYR A 211 -7.14 13.65 -11.24
CA TYR A 211 -6.28 14.33 -10.27
C TYR A 211 -4.80 14.22 -10.65
N ARG A 212 -4.37 13.02 -11.05
CA ARG A 212 -3.01 12.75 -11.56
C ARG A 212 -2.70 13.60 -12.80
N ILE A 213 -3.65 13.73 -13.74
CA ILE A 213 -3.50 14.60 -14.91
C ILE A 213 -3.23 16.05 -14.48
N LEU A 214 -4.03 16.59 -13.55
CA LEU A 214 -3.86 17.97 -13.09
C LEU A 214 -2.51 18.18 -12.38
N GLU A 215 -2.09 17.24 -11.53
CA GLU A 215 -0.79 17.31 -10.83
C GLU A 215 0.38 17.30 -11.82
N LEU A 216 0.38 16.35 -12.76
CA LEU A 216 1.46 16.23 -13.75
C LEU A 216 1.53 17.45 -14.66
N LEU A 217 0.38 17.95 -15.13
CA LEU A 217 0.35 19.12 -16.00
C LEU A 217 0.68 20.43 -15.27
N ALA A 218 0.53 20.49 -13.95
CA ALA A 218 0.89 21.66 -13.14
C ALA A 218 2.42 21.81 -12.93
N LEU A 219 3.23 20.82 -13.33
CA LEU A 219 4.68 20.93 -13.25
C LEU A 219 5.21 22.05 -14.17
N PRO A 220 6.25 22.80 -13.74
CA PRO A 220 6.72 23.98 -14.47
C PRO A 220 7.57 23.65 -15.70
N ASP A 221 8.17 22.45 -15.74
CA ASP A 221 9.06 22.03 -16.82
C ASP A 221 8.26 21.37 -17.95
N GLU A 222 8.03 22.14 -19.01
CA GLU A 222 7.20 21.74 -20.15
C GLU A 222 7.73 20.49 -20.88
N ASP A 223 9.05 20.28 -20.86
CA ASP A 223 9.73 19.16 -21.54
C ASP A 223 9.86 17.91 -20.66
N SER A 224 9.36 17.96 -19.41
CA SER A 224 9.45 16.84 -18.47
C SER A 224 8.65 15.61 -18.93
N ILE A 225 9.20 14.42 -18.65
CA ILE A 225 8.56 13.13 -18.96
C ILE A 225 7.22 13.01 -18.23
N GLU A 226 7.17 13.57 -17.03
CA GLU A 226 6.01 13.67 -16.16
C GLU A 226 4.88 14.47 -16.83
N ARG A 227 5.16 15.65 -17.40
CA ARG A 227 4.14 16.41 -18.16
C ARG A 227 3.68 15.68 -19.40
N GLN A 228 4.59 15.08 -20.15
CA GLN A 228 4.24 14.27 -21.32
C GLN A 228 3.32 13.10 -20.94
N ASN A 229 3.56 12.47 -19.78
CA ASN A 229 2.67 11.46 -19.24
C ASN A 229 1.29 12.04 -18.89
N GLY A 230 1.22 13.22 -18.28
CA GLY A 230 -0.03 13.93 -17.99
C GLY A 230 -0.87 14.19 -19.25
N LEU A 231 -0.23 14.65 -20.33
CA LEU A 231 -0.88 14.86 -21.63
C LEU A 231 -1.38 13.55 -22.24
N ARG A 232 -0.58 12.48 -22.18
CA ARG A 232 -0.98 11.17 -22.67
C ARG A 232 -2.21 10.63 -21.93
N LEU A 233 -2.21 10.73 -20.60
CA LEU A 233 -3.35 10.33 -19.76
C LEU A 233 -4.62 11.11 -20.11
N LEU A 234 -4.50 12.42 -20.36
CA LEU A 234 -5.61 13.26 -20.82
C LEU A 234 -6.14 12.81 -22.18
N GLN A 235 -5.25 12.54 -23.14
CA GLN A 235 -5.62 12.08 -24.48
C GLN A 235 -6.33 10.72 -24.44
N ASP A 236 -5.83 9.77 -23.62
CA ASP A 236 -6.47 8.47 -23.44
C ASP A 236 -7.85 8.62 -22.80
N MET A 237 -7.98 9.47 -21.78
CA MET A 237 -9.26 9.77 -21.14
C MET A 237 -10.27 10.38 -22.14
N LEU A 238 -9.87 11.36 -22.95
CA LEU A 238 -10.73 11.94 -23.99
C LEU A 238 -11.11 10.90 -25.05
N ARG A 239 -10.19 10.02 -25.44
CA ARG A 239 -10.46 8.94 -26.39
C ARG A 239 -11.52 7.98 -25.86
N GLU A 240 -11.38 7.55 -24.60
CA GLU A 240 -12.32 6.64 -23.94
C GLU A 240 -13.72 7.27 -23.77
N ARG A 241 -13.80 8.58 -23.49
CA ARG A 241 -15.08 9.31 -23.39
C ARG A 241 -15.75 9.56 -24.74
N GLY A 242 -14.98 9.56 -25.81
CA GLY A 242 -15.45 9.95 -27.13
C GLY A 242 -15.30 11.45 -27.41
N GLY A 243 -14.48 12.16 -26.63
CA GLY A 243 -14.18 13.58 -26.75
C GLY A 243 -14.66 14.41 -25.55
N ILE A 244 -14.54 15.73 -25.63
CA ILE A 244 -14.92 16.65 -24.53
C ILE A 244 -16.41 16.53 -24.18
N ASP A 245 -17.28 16.54 -25.20
CA ASP A 245 -18.72 16.37 -25.06
C ASP A 245 -19.15 14.89 -25.14
N GLY A 246 -18.18 13.98 -25.05
CA GLY A 246 -18.41 12.54 -25.12
C GLY A 246 -19.17 12.00 -23.91
N ALA A 247 -20.11 11.10 -24.16
CA ALA A 247 -20.94 10.46 -23.13
C ALA A 247 -20.50 9.02 -22.79
N SER A 248 -19.38 8.54 -23.35
CA SER A 248 -18.87 7.20 -23.04
C SER A 248 -18.24 7.16 -21.65
N ASN A 249 -18.22 5.98 -21.04
CA ASN A 249 -17.73 5.79 -19.68
C ASN A 249 -16.21 5.49 -19.67
N ASP A 250 -15.42 6.48 -19.26
CA ASP A 250 -13.97 6.39 -19.00
C ASP A 250 -13.64 5.89 -17.57
N GLN A 251 -14.66 5.49 -16.81
CA GLN A 251 -14.56 4.94 -15.46
C GLN A 251 -14.00 5.88 -14.39
N SER A 252 -13.68 7.14 -14.74
CA SER A 252 -13.23 8.16 -13.79
C SER A 252 -14.29 8.52 -12.75
N GLY A 253 -15.56 8.23 -13.03
CA GLY A 253 -16.69 8.60 -12.18
C GLY A 253 -17.13 10.05 -12.34
N LEU A 254 -16.49 10.83 -13.22
CA LEU A 254 -16.92 12.19 -13.53
C LEU A 254 -18.19 12.19 -14.38
N SER A 255 -19.20 12.90 -13.91
CA SER A 255 -20.38 13.26 -14.71
C SER A 255 -19.97 14.14 -15.90
N ILE A 256 -20.85 14.34 -16.88
CA ILE A 256 -20.59 15.26 -18.00
C ILE A 256 -20.26 16.67 -17.46
N ASP A 257 -21.04 17.15 -16.49
CA ASP A 257 -20.84 18.48 -15.89
C ASP A 257 -19.52 18.57 -15.12
N ASP A 258 -19.16 17.55 -14.35
CA ASP A 258 -17.89 17.54 -13.59
C ASP A 258 -16.68 17.38 -14.52
N PHE A 259 -16.83 16.63 -15.61
CA PHE A 259 -15.79 16.53 -16.64
C PHE A 259 -15.56 17.87 -17.35
N LEU A 260 -16.62 18.62 -17.65
CA LEU A 260 -16.48 19.98 -18.20
C LEU A 260 -15.78 20.93 -17.22
N ARG A 261 -16.05 20.82 -15.91
CA ARG A 261 -15.31 21.58 -14.88
C ARG A 261 -13.84 21.18 -14.83
N PHE A 262 -13.55 19.89 -14.92
CA PHE A 262 -12.18 19.37 -15.02
C PHE A 262 -11.45 19.95 -16.24
N ILE A 263 -12.06 19.94 -17.43
CA ILE A 263 -11.48 20.54 -18.64
C ILE A 263 -11.28 22.06 -18.47
N GLN A 264 -12.21 22.76 -17.84
CA GLN A 264 -12.05 24.19 -17.55
C GLN A 264 -10.87 24.47 -16.62
N GLN A 265 -10.70 23.68 -15.57
CA GLN A 265 -9.56 23.79 -14.66
C GLN A 265 -8.23 23.49 -15.38
N LEU A 266 -8.22 22.47 -16.22
CA LEU A 266 -7.05 21.99 -16.96
C LEU A 266 -6.45 23.06 -17.89
N ARG A 267 -7.28 23.97 -18.44
CA ARG A 267 -6.81 25.11 -19.24
C ARG A 267 -5.83 26.03 -18.48
N GLY A 268 -5.87 26.05 -17.16
CA GLY A 268 -4.91 26.81 -16.35
C GLY A 268 -3.51 26.20 -16.29
N TYR A 269 -3.38 24.91 -16.63
CA TYR A 269 -2.13 24.15 -16.55
C TYR A 269 -1.52 23.81 -17.93
N LEU A 270 -2.27 23.97 -19.01
CA LEU A 270 -1.78 23.76 -20.37
C LEU A 270 -1.15 25.03 -20.95
N THR A 271 -0.10 24.85 -21.76
CA THR A 271 0.50 25.93 -22.56
C THR A 271 -0.43 26.32 -23.72
N ALA A 272 -0.17 27.47 -24.34
CA ALA A 272 -0.94 27.90 -25.51
C ALA A 272 -0.85 26.89 -26.67
N GLU A 273 0.33 26.31 -26.90
CA GLU A 273 0.56 25.32 -27.95
C GLU A 273 -0.18 24.01 -27.68
N GLU A 274 -0.19 23.54 -26.44
CA GLU A 274 -0.92 22.34 -26.04
C GLU A 274 -2.43 22.53 -26.11
N GLN A 275 -2.93 23.70 -25.68
CA GLN A 275 -4.35 24.04 -25.81
C GLN A 275 -4.75 24.06 -27.28
N GLN A 276 -3.96 24.71 -28.14
CA GLN A 276 -4.22 24.75 -29.57
C GLN A 276 -4.28 23.33 -30.13
N THR A 277 -3.27 22.51 -29.87
CA THR A 277 -3.19 21.12 -30.35
C THR A 277 -4.39 20.30 -29.88
N LEU A 278 -4.68 20.30 -28.59
CA LEU A 278 -5.76 19.52 -27.99
C LEU A 278 -7.14 19.93 -28.51
N PHE A 279 -7.44 21.23 -28.52
CA PHE A 279 -8.77 21.71 -28.90
C PHE A 279 -8.99 21.71 -30.42
N GLU A 280 -7.94 21.85 -31.24
CA GLU A 280 -8.07 21.65 -32.69
C GLU A 280 -8.36 20.19 -33.04
N GLU A 281 -7.71 19.23 -32.37
CA GLU A 281 -7.99 17.80 -32.56
C GLU A 281 -9.43 17.48 -32.17
N GLU A 282 -9.89 17.98 -31.01
CA GLU A 282 -11.25 17.77 -30.55
C GLU A 282 -12.30 18.49 -31.41
N ALA A 283 -11.99 19.66 -31.99
CA ALA A 283 -12.89 20.34 -32.92
C ALA A 283 -13.06 19.60 -34.26
N ARG A 284 -12.09 18.76 -34.65
CA ARG A 284 -12.16 17.92 -35.86
C ARG A 284 -12.95 16.63 -35.64
N ARG A 285 -13.27 16.29 -34.38
CA ARG A 285 -14.03 15.09 -34.03
C ARG A 285 -15.47 15.20 -34.56
N PRO A 286 -16.06 14.11 -35.10
CA PRO A 286 -17.45 14.15 -35.55
C PRO A 286 -18.37 14.50 -34.39
N SER A 287 -19.32 15.41 -34.61
CA SER A 287 -20.35 15.73 -33.61
C SER A 287 -21.11 14.48 -33.21
N ALA A 288 -21.27 14.24 -31.90
CA ALA A 288 -22.07 13.15 -31.38
C ALA A 288 -23.59 13.32 -31.66
N VAL A 289 -24.00 14.45 -32.23
CA VAL A 289 -25.40 14.81 -32.56
C VAL A 289 -25.69 14.59 -34.06
N ALA A 290 -25.13 13.55 -34.67
CA ALA A 290 -25.40 13.15 -36.06
C ALA A 290 -26.18 11.83 -36.14
#